data_AF-K1TA38-F1
#
_entry.id   AF-K1TA38-F1
#
_cell.length_a   1.000
_cell.length_b   1.000
_cell.length_c   1.000
_cell.angle_alpha   90.00
_cell.angle_beta   90.00
_cell.angle_gamma   90.00
#
_symmetry.space_group_name_H-M   'P 1'
#
loop_
_entity.id
_entity.type
_entity.pdbx_description
1 polymer ?
#
loop_
_entity_poly.entity_id
_entity_poly.type
_entity_poly.pdbx_seq_one_letter_code
_entity_poly.pdbx_strand_id
1 'polypeptide(L)' 'MEFHPALIINGENLVAGTGLNEQQPRTAIGQAKDGTVIMMVVDGRQMHSFGISIERCGEIMEQYGAYQASMLDG' A
#
# COMPACT_ATOMS: atom_id res chain seq x y z
N MET A 1 8.83 -12.66 -9.21
CA MET A 1 7.53 -12.76 -8.52
C MET A 1 6.95 -11.36 -8.54
N GLU A 2 6.09 -11.07 -9.51
CA GLU A 2 5.44 -9.75 -9.61
C GLU A 2 4.14 -9.79 -8.81
N PHE A 3 4.12 -9.06 -7.71
CA PHE A 3 2.88 -8.80 -6.97
C PHE A 3 2.17 -7.63 -7.63
N HIS A 4 1.03 -7.92 -8.25
CA HIS A 4 0.12 -6.93 -8.78
C HIS A 4 -1.01 -6.69 -7.77
N PRO A 5 -1.44 -5.43 -7.55
CA PRO A 5 -0.91 -4.19 -8.16
C PRO A 5 0.37 -3.66 -7.49
N ALA A 6 1.25 -3.05 -8.29
CA ALA A 6 2.27 -2.14 -7.77
C ALA A 6 1.61 -0.86 -7.24
N LEU A 7 2.04 -0.41 -6.06
CA LEU A 7 1.58 0.83 -5.43
C LEU A 7 2.46 2.01 -5.84
N ILE A 8 3.78 1.83 -5.73
CA ILE A 8 4.77 2.87 -6.00
C ILE A 8 5.90 2.28 -6.83
N ILE A 9 6.25 2.95 -7.93
CA ILE A 9 7.41 2.62 -8.77
C ILE A 9 8.27 3.87 -8.94
N ASN A 10 9.54 3.77 -8.55
CA ASN A 10 10.55 4.81 -8.60
C ASN A 10 10.11 6.13 -7.95
N GLY A 11 9.36 6.02 -6.85
CA GLY A 11 8.79 7.15 -6.11
C GLY A 11 7.53 7.75 -6.73
N GLU A 12 7.01 7.17 -7.81
CA GLU A 12 5.73 7.56 -8.40
C GLU A 12 4.61 6.66 -7.83
N ASN A 13 3.63 7.29 -7.18
CA ASN A 13 2.45 6.61 -6.63
C ASN A 13 1.44 6.34 -7.75
N LEU A 14 1.36 5.08 -8.18
CA LEU A 14 0.56 4.65 -9.33
C LEU A 14 -0.94 4.54 -9.03
N VAL A 15 -1.31 4.55 -7.75
CA VAL A 15 -2.70 4.37 -7.30
C VAL A 15 -3.34 5.68 -6.83
N ALA A 16 -2.57 6.77 -6.77
CA ALA A 16 -3.07 8.10 -6.46
C ALA A 16 -4.07 8.58 -7.53
N GLY A 17 -5.23 9.07 -7.10
CA GLY A 17 -6.27 9.59 -7.99
C GLY A 17 -7.00 8.52 -8.82
N THR A 18 -6.79 7.23 -8.54
CA THR A 18 -7.51 6.15 -9.24
C THR A 18 -8.99 6.08 -8.86
N GLY A 19 -9.38 6.65 -7.71
CA GLY A 19 -10.76 6.60 -7.21
C GLY A 19 -11.21 5.21 -6.77
N LEU A 20 -10.26 4.26 -6.63
CA LEU A 20 -10.51 2.91 -6.14
C LEU A 20 -10.71 2.94 -4.63
N ASN A 21 -11.97 3.05 -4.20
CA ASN A 21 -12.34 3.36 -2.81
C ASN A 21 -12.80 2.15 -1.98
N GLU A 22 -12.63 0.93 -2.49
CA GLU A 22 -13.05 -0.29 -1.76
C GLU A 22 -12.20 -0.53 -0.51
N GLN A 23 -12.86 -0.53 0.64
CA GLN A 23 -12.23 -0.82 1.93
C GLN A 23 -12.14 -2.33 2.14
N GLN A 24 -10.92 -2.82 2.29
CA GLN A 24 -10.60 -4.20 2.63
C GLN A 24 -9.41 -4.23 3.60
N PRO A 25 -9.16 -5.34 4.32
CA PRO A 25 -7.86 -5.56 4.92
C PRO A 25 -6.80 -5.54 3.82
N ARG A 26 -5.60 -5.04 4.14
CA ARG A 26 -4.51 -4.91 3.19
C ARG A 26 -3.22 -5.34 3.84
N THR A 27 -2.37 -5.98 3.06
CA THR A 27 -0.95 -6.13 3.38
C THR A 27 -0.13 -5.53 2.25
N ALA A 28 1.01 -4.93 2.59
CA ALA A 28 1.90 -4.34 1.62
C ALA A 28 3.34 -4.42 2.08
N ILE A 29 4.24 -4.43 1.10
CA ILE A 29 5.68 -4.34 1.31
C ILE A 29 6.24 -3.23 0.43
N GLY A 30 7.22 -2.51 0.97
CA GLY A 30 7.95 -1.48 0.23
C GLY A 30 9.37 -1.34 0.71
N GLN A 31 10.13 -0.54 -0.04
CA GLN A 31 11.52 -0.24 0.23
C GLN A 31 11.79 1.25 -0.02
N ALA A 32 12.43 1.92 0.92
CA ALA A 32 12.90 3.29 0.78
C ALA A 32 14.20 3.36 -0.05
N LYS A 33 14.59 4.55 -0.50
CA LYS A 33 15.82 4.75 -1.32
C LYS A 33 17.11 4.29 -0.62
N ASP A 34 17.15 4.33 0.71
CA ASP A 34 18.29 3.91 1.51
C ASP A 34 18.34 2.39 1.78
N GLY A 35 17.36 1.64 1.25
CA GLY A 35 17.25 0.20 1.43
C GLY A 35 16.39 -0.23 2.62
N THR A 36 15.89 0.70 3.44
CA THR A 36 14.96 0.41 4.55
C THR A 36 13.73 -0.31 4.03
N VAL A 37 13.37 -1.44 4.65
CA VAL A 37 12.18 -2.23 4.30
C VAL A 37 11.01 -1.78 5.15
N ILE A 38 9.87 -1.54 4.49
CA ILE A 38 8.60 -1.15 5.11
C ILE A 38 7.62 -2.30 4.91
N MET A 39 7.04 -2.79 6.00
CA MET A 39 5.97 -3.78 5.97
C MET A 39 4.74 -3.19 6.63
N MET A 40 3.59 -3.33 5.97
CA MET A 40 2.33 -2.80 6.45
C MET A 40 1.28 -3.91 6.50
N VAL A 41 0.52 -3.94 7.60
CA VAL A 41 -0.65 -4.79 7.78
C VAL A 41 -1.78 -3.91 8.28
N VAL A 42 -2.92 -3.98 7.61
CA VAL A 42 -4.13 -3.24 7.95
C VAL A 42 -5.24 -4.26 8.17
N ASP A 43 -5.76 -4.28 9.39
CA ASP A 43 -6.94 -5.09 9.74
C ASP A 43 -8.20 -4.55 9.05
N GLY A 44 -9.23 -5.37 8.85
CA GLY A 44 -10.46 -4.98 8.18
C GLY A 44 -11.61 -5.96 8.39
N ARG A 45 -12.81 -5.61 7.88
CA ARG A 45 -14.04 -6.43 8.01
C ARG A 45 -14.51 -6.63 9.46
N GLN A 46 -14.15 -5.71 10.38
CA GLN A 46 -14.52 -5.74 11.79
C GLN A 46 -15.13 -4.40 12.22
N MET A 47 -15.95 -4.38 13.28
CA MET A 47 -16.61 -3.15 13.76
C MET A 47 -15.63 -2.03 14.17
N HIS A 48 -14.41 -2.40 14.56
CA HIS A 48 -13.36 -1.46 14.97
C HIS A 48 -12.29 -1.25 13.89
N SER A 49 -12.34 -2.00 12.78
CA SER A 49 -11.51 -1.75 11.60
C SER A 49 -12.23 -2.21 10.33
N PHE A 50 -12.58 -1.26 9.47
CA PHE A 50 -13.22 -1.55 8.18
C PHE A 50 -12.22 -1.90 7.07
N GLY A 51 -10.93 -1.62 7.30
CA GLY A 51 -9.89 -1.71 6.27
C GLY A 51 -9.65 -0.37 5.59
N ILE A 52 -8.86 -0.38 4.51
CA ILE A 52 -8.53 0.82 3.74
C ILE A 52 -8.63 0.58 2.24
N SER A 53 -8.78 1.69 1.50
CA SER A 53 -8.69 1.69 0.05
C SER A 53 -7.25 1.45 -0.42
N ILE A 54 -7.10 1.01 -1.67
CA ILE A 54 -5.80 0.87 -2.34
C ILE A 54 -5.08 2.21 -2.47
N GLU A 55 -5.81 3.29 -2.74
CA GLU A 55 -5.26 4.65 -2.81
C GLU A 55 -4.68 5.06 -1.45
N ARG A 56 -5.45 4.84 -0.37
CA ARG A 56 -4.96 5.11 0.99
C ARG A 56 -3.76 4.25 1.37
N CYS A 57 -3.70 3.01 0.88
CA CYS A 57 -2.54 2.13 1.05
C CYS A 57 -1.29 2.73 0.39
N GLY A 58 -1.40 3.20 -0.86
CA GLY A 58 -0.32 3.89 -1.57
C GLY A 58 0.14 5.16 -0.85
N GLU A 59 -0.81 6.01 -0.43
CA GLU A 59 -0.52 7.23 0.34
C GLU A 59 0.26 6.93 1.63
N ILE A 60 -0.12 5.90 2.39
CA ILE A 60 0.60 5.54 3.63
C ILE A 60 2.01 5.07 3.29
N MET A 61 2.18 4.19 2.31
CA MET A 61 3.51 3.72 1.90
C MET A 61 4.41 4.90 1.48
N GLU A 62 3.87 5.87 0.75
CA GLU A 62 4.56 7.10 0.36
C GLU A 62 4.92 7.98 1.57
N GLN A 63 3.99 8.16 2.52
CA GLN A 63 4.20 8.90 3.77
C GLN A 63 5.35 8.32 4.60
N TYR A 64 5.54 7.00 4.59
CA TYR A 64 6.65 6.32 5.26
C TYR A 64 7.93 6.23 4.41
N GLY A 65 7.95 6.87 3.23
CA GLY A 65 9.14 7.01 2.40
C GLY A 65 9.42 5.84 1.46
N ALA A 66 8.43 5.01 1.14
CA ALA A 66 8.59 3.94 0.16
C ALA A 66 8.90 4.52 -1.22
N TYR A 67 9.99 4.03 -1.82
CA TYR A 67 10.41 4.34 -3.19
C TYR A 67 9.91 3.29 -4.19
N GLN A 68 9.85 2.04 -3.74
CA GLN A 68 9.11 0.95 -4.37
C GLN A 68 8.09 0.41 -3.37
N ALA A 69 6.88 0.09 -3.82
CA ALA A 69 5.90 -0.61 -3.00
C ALA A 69 4.94 -1.45 -3.84
N SER A 70 4.50 -2.58 -3.28
CA SER A 70 3.51 -3.49 -3.88
C SER A 70 2.58 -4.02 -2.80
N MET A 71 1.35 -4.35 -3.19
CA MET A 71 0.45 -5.10 -2.32
C MET A 71 0.87 -6.56 -2.21
N LEU A 72 0.56 -7.15 -1.07
CA LEU A 72 0.57 -8.59 -0.84
C LEU A 72 -0.89 -9.05 -0.60
N ASP A 73 -1.08 -10.35 -0.39
CA ASP A 73 -2.41 -10.92 -0.14
C ASP A 73 -3.01 -10.43 1.20
N GLY A 74 -4.31 -10.12 1.23
CA GLY A 74 -5.00 -9.51 2.38
C GLY A 74 -6.52 -9.67 2.35
#